data_AF-A0AA43BRH6-F1
#
_entry.id   AF-A0AA43BRH6-F1
#
_cell.length_a   1.000
_cell.length_b   1.000
_cell.length_c   1.000
_cell.angle_alpha   90.00
_cell.angle_beta   90.00
_cell.angle_gamma   90.00
#
_symmetry.space_group_name_H-M   'P 1'
#
loop_
_entity.id
_entity.type
_entity.pdbx_description
1 polymer ?
#
loop_
_entity_poly.entity_id
_entity_poly.type
_entity_poly.pdbx_seq_one_letter_code
_entity_poly.pdbx_strand_id
1 'polypeptide(L)'
;MAPELSERRDQIVYRWDLDKTYLRTDFDTLRDLVRTAFEPASRKRAYPGASTLLREIRSTEPAAIFILSGSPEQMRSVLEAKLRLDGIRWDGLTLKPSLRNLVRGRFRSLRDQVSYKLTALLRSRTNVDPTTDEIMFGDDAEGDAFIYSLYADIAAGRVSQELLMQVAEAAHVYPDDIPQIVRIAARVPRRDAVRRIFIHLERVSSTVGFNDFGHRVCPFYNYFQPALVLLDDGALDASAVLRVGADLVVAHTFNPEVLGASFDDLRRRGYLSKRVVDRISGSFDTIVPATFGQASGPLRALVRTMEEARPELPEEVEVDGTKEDYLSLFKRDRARARAAKRRAVWTRETPR
;
A
#
# COMPACT_ATOMS: atom_id res chain seq x y z
N MET A 1 5.70 8.81 20.24
CA MET A 1 4.97 9.76 19.36
C MET A 1 5.58 9.70 17.97
N ALA A 2 4.78 9.42 16.94
CA ALA A 2 5.21 9.69 15.57
C ALA A 2 4.95 11.19 15.28
N PRO A 3 5.93 11.95 14.79
CA PRO A 3 5.74 13.37 14.49
C PRO A 3 4.70 13.57 13.38
N GLU A 4 3.96 14.67 13.47
CA GLU A 4 3.03 15.11 12.42
C GLU A 4 3.78 15.36 11.10
N LEU A 5 3.26 14.85 9.99
CA LEU A 5 3.96 14.87 8.69
C LEU A 5 3.71 16.14 7.87
N SER A 6 2.83 17.04 8.32
CA SER A 6 2.38 18.22 7.59
C SER A 6 3.51 19.15 7.16
N GLU A 7 4.50 19.36 8.04
CA GLU A 7 5.65 20.25 7.78
C GLU A 7 6.79 19.61 6.97
N ARG A 8 6.71 18.29 6.70
CA ARG A 8 7.83 17.52 6.11
C ARG A 8 7.38 16.59 4.99
N ARG A 9 6.32 16.96 4.28
CA ARG A 9 5.79 16.17 3.15
C ARG A 9 6.82 15.98 2.03
N ASP A 10 7.63 17.00 1.81
CA ASP A 10 8.78 17.02 0.90
C ASP A 10 9.89 16.02 1.28
N GLN A 11 9.86 15.48 2.49
CA GLN A 11 10.80 14.49 3.02
C GLN A 11 10.16 13.10 3.14
N ILE A 12 9.02 12.86 2.49
CA ILE A 12 8.37 11.55 2.44
C ILE A 12 8.70 10.84 1.13
N VAL A 13 9.12 9.59 1.24
CA VAL A 13 9.23 8.66 0.11
C VAL A 13 8.03 7.73 0.11
N TYR A 14 7.28 7.71 -0.99
CA TYR A 14 6.19 6.76 -1.20
C TYR A 14 6.68 5.54 -1.97
N ARG A 15 6.35 4.35 -1.49
CA ARG A 15 6.67 3.07 -2.15
C ARG A 15 5.39 2.36 -2.52
N TRP A 16 5.17 2.16 -3.80
CA TRP A 16 3.91 1.64 -4.32
C TRP A 16 4.13 0.31 -5.01
N ASP A 17 3.48 -0.74 -4.50
CA ASP A 17 3.22 -1.90 -5.32
C ASP A 17 2.25 -1.55 -6.45
N LEU A 18 2.44 -2.19 -7.61
CA LEU A 18 1.62 -1.95 -8.78
C LEU A 18 0.54 -3.01 -8.95
N ASP A 19 0.85 -4.27 -8.71
CA ASP A 19 -0.01 -5.41 -9.05
C ASP A 19 -0.99 -5.66 -7.90
N LYS A 20 -2.28 -5.80 -8.18
CA LYS A 20 -3.37 -5.90 -7.16
C LYS A 20 -3.48 -4.74 -6.15
N THR A 21 -2.54 -3.80 -6.19
CA THR A 21 -2.55 -2.55 -5.44
C THR A 21 -3.03 -1.42 -6.34
N TYR A 22 -2.23 -1.00 -7.32
CA TYR A 22 -2.60 0.05 -8.27
C TYR A 22 -3.48 -0.49 -9.41
N LEU A 23 -3.04 -1.57 -10.06
CA LEU A 23 -3.74 -2.22 -11.16
C LEU A 23 -4.57 -3.40 -10.69
N ARG A 24 -5.75 -3.54 -11.30
CA ARG A 24 -6.56 -4.76 -11.24
C ARG A 24 -5.91 -5.81 -12.14
N THR A 25 -5.15 -6.71 -11.55
CA THR A 25 -4.41 -7.76 -12.26
C THR A 25 -4.74 -9.14 -11.71
N ASP A 26 -5.12 -10.05 -12.61
CA ASP A 26 -5.31 -11.47 -12.31
C ASP A 26 -4.07 -12.27 -12.75
N PHE A 27 -3.07 -12.42 -11.86
CA PHE A 27 -1.89 -13.25 -12.13
C PHE A 27 -2.02 -14.62 -11.48
N ASP A 28 -2.68 -15.56 -12.16
CA ASP A 28 -2.82 -16.92 -11.62
C ASP A 28 -1.96 -17.96 -12.33
N THR A 29 -1.50 -17.69 -13.56
CA THR A 29 -0.60 -18.60 -14.29
C THR A 29 0.48 -17.88 -15.11
N LEU A 30 1.57 -18.59 -15.45
CA LEU A 30 2.60 -18.11 -16.39
C LEU A 30 2.01 -17.77 -17.78
N ARG A 31 0.92 -18.43 -18.18
CA ARG A 31 0.21 -18.14 -19.43
C ARG A 31 -0.53 -16.80 -19.34
N ASP A 32 -1.16 -16.51 -18.21
CA ASP A 32 -1.84 -15.23 -17.97
C ASP A 32 -0.84 -14.07 -17.88
N LEU A 33 0.35 -14.30 -17.32
CA LEU A 33 1.45 -13.32 -17.29
C LEU A 33 1.87 -12.91 -18.71
N VAL A 34 2.09 -13.89 -19.60
CA VAL A 34 2.47 -13.63 -21.00
C VAL A 34 1.34 -12.94 -21.75
N ARG A 35 0.08 -13.38 -21.60
CA ARG A 35 -1.06 -12.71 -22.24
C ARG A 35 -1.18 -11.24 -21.81
N THR A 36 -1.10 -11.00 -20.51
CA THR A 36 -1.22 -9.66 -19.90
C THR A 36 -0.05 -8.75 -20.26
N ALA A 37 1.14 -9.30 -20.54
CA ALA A 37 2.29 -8.53 -21.02
C ALA A 37 2.05 -7.95 -22.42
N PHE A 38 1.26 -8.62 -23.27
CA PHE A 38 0.89 -8.14 -24.60
C PHE A 38 -0.39 -7.31 -24.63
N GLU A 39 -1.08 -7.15 -23.49
CA GLU A 39 -2.25 -6.28 -23.43
C GLU A 39 -1.84 -4.80 -23.49
N PRO A 40 -2.52 -3.99 -24.32
CA PRO A 40 -2.23 -2.57 -24.43
C PRO A 40 -2.50 -1.84 -23.11
N ALA A 41 -1.72 -0.79 -22.84
CA ALA A 41 -1.82 0.02 -21.64
C ALA A 41 -3.26 0.51 -21.36
N SER A 42 -4.01 0.89 -22.40
CA SER A 42 -5.39 1.36 -22.28
C SER A 42 -6.38 0.33 -21.74
N ARG A 43 -6.08 -0.97 -21.84
CA ARG A 43 -6.93 -2.03 -21.27
C ARG A 43 -6.64 -2.32 -19.81
N LYS A 44 -5.49 -1.88 -19.29
CA LYS A 44 -5.17 -2.02 -17.87
C LYS A 44 -6.01 -1.05 -17.06
N ARG A 45 -6.68 -1.56 -16.04
CA ARG A 45 -7.59 -0.77 -15.19
C ARG A 45 -6.96 -0.57 -13.82
N ALA A 46 -6.89 0.67 -13.38
CA ALA A 46 -6.51 0.99 -12.01
C ALA A 46 -7.68 0.68 -11.06
N TYR A 47 -7.39 0.49 -9.78
CA TYR A 47 -8.44 0.50 -8.77
C TYR A 47 -9.06 1.90 -8.63
N PRO A 48 -10.38 1.99 -8.39
CA PRO A 48 -11.09 3.23 -8.14
C PRO A 48 -10.39 4.08 -7.07
N GLY A 49 -10.15 5.35 -7.37
CA GLY A 49 -9.47 6.29 -6.49
C GLY A 49 -7.94 6.14 -6.40
N ALA A 50 -7.33 5.07 -6.93
CA ALA A 50 -5.87 4.86 -6.83
C ALA A 50 -5.08 5.90 -7.63
N SER A 51 -5.49 6.16 -8.88
CA SER A 51 -4.87 7.17 -9.75
C SER A 51 -5.05 8.58 -9.19
N THR A 52 -6.23 8.87 -8.64
CA THR A 52 -6.51 10.15 -7.98
C THR A 52 -5.64 10.31 -6.73
N LEU A 53 -5.60 9.32 -5.84
CA LEU A 53 -4.76 9.38 -4.64
C LEU A 53 -3.28 9.59 -4.99
N LEU A 54 -2.75 8.87 -5.99
CA LEU A 54 -1.34 8.98 -6.35
C LEU A 54 -1.00 10.35 -6.99
N ARG A 55 -1.92 10.93 -7.76
CA ARG A 55 -1.77 12.31 -8.27
C ARG A 55 -1.80 13.34 -7.14
N GLU A 56 -2.71 13.18 -6.18
CA GLU A 56 -2.78 14.05 -5.00
C GLU A 56 -1.53 13.93 -4.14
N ILE A 57 -1.01 12.72 -3.92
CA ILE A 57 0.29 12.51 -3.26
C ILE A 57 1.40 13.22 -4.02
N ARG A 58 1.48 13.10 -5.35
CA ARG A 58 2.52 13.81 -6.11
C ARG A 58 2.41 15.34 -5.98
N SER A 59 1.20 15.87 -5.77
CA SER A 59 0.96 17.31 -5.61
C SER A 59 1.49 17.87 -4.30
N THR A 60 1.75 17.04 -3.29
CA THR A 60 2.40 17.46 -2.03
C THR A 60 3.91 17.57 -2.14
N GLU A 61 4.44 17.42 -3.37
CA GLU A 61 5.86 17.47 -3.69
C GLU A 61 6.75 16.55 -2.84
N PRO A 62 6.40 15.25 -2.68
CA PRO A 62 7.20 14.34 -1.87
C PRO A 62 8.61 14.15 -2.42
N ALA A 63 9.52 13.71 -1.54
CA ALA A 63 10.92 13.42 -1.89
C ALA A 63 11.01 12.48 -3.10
N ALA A 64 10.20 11.42 -3.10
CA ALA A 64 10.10 10.51 -4.24
C ALA A 64 8.83 9.63 -4.18
N ILE A 65 8.40 9.18 -5.35
CA ILE A 65 7.44 8.09 -5.53
C ILE A 65 8.14 6.96 -6.29
N PHE A 66 8.45 5.87 -5.60
CA PHE A 66 9.00 4.67 -6.19
C PHE A 66 7.93 3.61 -6.38
N ILE A 67 7.88 3.05 -7.58
CA ILE A 67 7.02 1.92 -7.91
C ILE A 67 7.84 0.64 -7.87
N LEU A 68 7.35 -0.33 -7.11
CA LEU A 68 7.85 -1.69 -7.03
C LEU A 68 6.79 -2.61 -7.65
N SER A 69 7.17 -3.55 -8.50
CA SER A 69 6.18 -4.47 -9.10
C SER A 69 6.76 -5.86 -9.24
N GLY A 70 5.90 -6.85 -8.99
CA GLY A 70 6.17 -8.26 -9.26
C GLY A 70 6.16 -8.61 -10.75
N SER A 71 5.63 -7.72 -11.60
CA SER A 71 5.61 -7.87 -13.05
C SER A 71 7.03 -7.93 -13.65
N PRO A 72 7.21 -8.71 -14.74
CA PRO A 72 8.50 -8.89 -15.39
C PRO A 72 8.95 -7.62 -16.12
N GLU A 73 10.27 -7.42 -16.24
CA GLU A 73 10.90 -6.28 -16.92
C GLU A 73 10.37 -6.00 -18.33
N GLN A 74 9.94 -7.03 -19.06
CA GLN A 74 9.36 -6.88 -20.40
C GLN A 74 8.09 -6.02 -20.43
N MET A 75 7.39 -5.90 -19.30
CA MET A 75 6.17 -5.10 -19.18
C MET A 75 6.45 -3.61 -18.93
N ARG A 76 7.72 -3.20 -18.80
CA ARG A 76 8.09 -1.82 -18.48
C ARG A 76 7.39 -0.78 -19.34
N SER A 77 7.53 -0.88 -20.65
CA SER A 77 6.97 0.11 -21.59
C SER A 77 5.45 0.23 -21.45
N VAL A 78 4.75 -0.90 -21.28
CA VAL A 78 3.29 -0.94 -21.12
C VAL A 78 2.84 -0.35 -19.78
N LEU A 79 3.54 -0.67 -18.69
CA LEU A 79 3.22 -0.16 -17.35
C LEU A 79 3.50 1.35 -17.27
N GLU A 80 4.65 1.81 -17.78
CA GLU A 80 4.96 3.24 -17.84
C GLU A 80 3.96 4.01 -18.74
N ALA A 81 3.57 3.44 -19.87
CA ALA A 81 2.53 4.04 -20.73
C ALA A 81 1.20 4.14 -19.98
N LYS A 82 0.81 3.12 -19.21
CA LYS A 82 -0.41 3.15 -18.39
C LYS A 82 -0.34 4.25 -17.33
N LEU A 83 0.74 4.34 -16.58
CA LEU A 83 0.93 5.37 -15.56
C LEU A 83 0.88 6.79 -16.17
N ARG A 84 1.49 6.99 -17.35
CA ARG A 84 1.40 8.27 -18.08
C ARG A 84 -0.02 8.58 -18.54
N LEU A 85 -0.76 7.60 -19.05
CA LEU A 85 -2.17 7.76 -19.45
C LEU A 85 -3.05 8.19 -18.27
N ASP A 86 -2.72 7.73 -17.07
CA ASP A 86 -3.41 8.11 -15.83
C ASP A 86 -2.92 9.43 -15.22
N GLY A 87 -1.95 10.10 -15.87
CA GLY A 87 -1.38 11.37 -15.41
C GLY A 87 -0.47 11.23 -14.19
N ILE A 88 0.08 10.04 -13.94
CA ILE A 88 0.96 9.77 -12.80
C ILE A 88 2.40 10.14 -13.15
N ARG A 89 3.06 10.84 -12.23
CA ARG A 89 4.52 11.07 -12.26
C ARG A 89 5.15 10.28 -11.12
N TRP A 90 6.25 9.58 -11.43
CA TRP A 90 6.99 8.73 -10.50
C TRP A 90 8.49 8.90 -10.74
N ASP A 91 9.30 8.57 -9.73
CA ASP A 91 10.74 8.83 -9.71
C ASP A 91 11.56 7.56 -9.99
N GLY A 92 10.99 6.37 -9.78
CA GLY A 92 11.62 5.12 -10.20
C GLY A 92 10.62 3.97 -10.31
N LEU A 93 10.93 3.02 -11.20
CA LEU A 93 10.13 1.82 -11.45
C LEU A 93 11.04 0.59 -11.43
N THR A 94 10.87 -0.24 -10.41
CA THR A 94 11.59 -1.52 -10.22
C THR A 94 10.69 -2.68 -10.59
N LEU A 95 11.15 -3.49 -11.55
CA LEU A 95 10.42 -4.64 -12.08
C LEU A 95 11.21 -5.92 -11.84
N LYS A 96 10.52 -7.05 -11.80
CA LYS A 96 11.15 -8.34 -11.57
C LYS A 96 12.02 -8.71 -12.78
N PRO A 97 13.29 -9.10 -12.60
CA PRO A 97 14.16 -9.49 -13.69
C PRO A 97 13.55 -10.63 -14.50
N SER A 98 13.72 -10.56 -15.82
CA SER A 98 13.05 -11.48 -16.75
C SER A 98 13.25 -12.97 -16.42
N LEU A 99 12.17 -13.75 -16.59
CA LEU A 99 12.14 -15.21 -16.40
C LEU A 99 13.12 -15.99 -17.31
N ARG A 100 13.83 -15.32 -18.24
CA ARG A 100 14.90 -15.95 -19.04
C ARG A 100 16.10 -16.40 -18.21
N ASN A 101 16.30 -15.83 -17.02
CA ASN A 101 17.29 -16.34 -16.04
C ASN A 101 16.74 -17.48 -15.16
N LEU A 102 15.48 -17.87 -15.36
CA LEU A 102 14.78 -18.91 -14.60
C LEU A 102 14.95 -20.31 -15.21
N VAL A 103 15.94 -20.49 -16.09
CA VAL A 103 16.32 -21.79 -16.69
C VAL A 103 16.95 -22.74 -15.64
N ARG A 104 17.21 -22.27 -14.41
CA ARG A 104 17.72 -23.08 -13.29
C ARG A 104 16.68 -23.99 -12.58
N GLY A 105 15.47 -24.16 -13.13
CA GLY A 105 14.47 -25.08 -12.53
C GLY A 105 13.89 -24.63 -11.19
N ARG A 106 13.83 -23.31 -10.97
CA ARG A 106 13.66 -22.66 -9.67
C ARG A 106 12.24 -22.09 -9.48
N PHE A 107 11.20 -22.93 -9.49
CA PHE A 107 9.82 -22.50 -9.23
C PHE A 107 9.33 -22.91 -7.83
N ARG A 108 9.22 -21.93 -6.92
CA ARG A 108 8.20 -21.89 -5.84
C ARG A 108 7.78 -20.43 -5.64
N SER A 109 6.54 -20.07 -5.98
CA SER A 109 6.11 -18.68 -6.21
C SER A 109 6.15 -17.72 -5.00
N LEU A 110 6.27 -18.21 -3.76
CA LEU A 110 6.47 -17.37 -2.56
C LEU A 110 7.96 -17.24 -2.15
N ARG A 111 8.82 -18.11 -2.68
CA ARG A 111 10.29 -18.10 -2.47
C ARG A 111 10.93 -16.84 -3.05
N ASP A 112 10.36 -16.37 -4.16
CA ASP A 112 10.90 -15.27 -4.95
C ASP A 112 10.48 -13.89 -4.41
N GLN A 113 9.29 -13.74 -3.83
CA GLN A 113 8.78 -12.41 -3.46
C GLN A 113 9.51 -11.81 -2.26
N VAL A 114 9.74 -12.59 -1.20
CA VAL A 114 10.55 -12.13 -0.05
C VAL A 114 11.95 -11.76 -0.50
N SER A 115 12.61 -12.61 -1.29
CA SER A 115 13.97 -12.31 -1.79
C SER A 115 14.00 -11.06 -2.67
N TYR A 116 13.10 -10.96 -3.65
CA TYR A 116 13.07 -9.84 -4.60
C TYR A 116 12.62 -8.53 -3.96
N LYS A 117 11.40 -8.45 -3.38
CA LYS A 117 10.85 -7.19 -2.85
C LYS A 117 11.68 -6.68 -1.69
N LEU A 118 12.07 -7.54 -0.73
CA LEU A 118 12.91 -7.10 0.39
C LEU A 118 14.25 -6.56 -0.10
N THR A 119 14.93 -7.27 -1.03
CA THR A 119 16.20 -6.79 -1.59
C THR A 119 16.04 -5.47 -2.33
N ALA A 120 14.98 -5.32 -3.11
CA ALA A 120 14.69 -4.09 -3.84
C ALA A 120 14.45 -2.90 -2.90
N LEU A 121 13.67 -3.11 -1.82
CA LEU A 121 13.42 -2.11 -0.79
C LEU A 121 14.70 -1.69 -0.06
N LEU A 122 15.50 -2.67 0.41
CA LEU A 122 16.75 -2.39 1.11
C LEU A 122 17.75 -1.63 0.22
N ARG A 123 17.87 -2.00 -1.06
CA ARG A 123 18.70 -1.27 -2.04
C ARG A 123 18.17 0.12 -2.34
N SER A 124 16.86 0.29 -2.42
CA SER A 124 16.27 1.59 -2.66
C SER A 124 16.46 2.51 -1.45
N ARG A 125 16.39 2.00 -0.22
CA ARG A 125 16.66 2.78 1.00
C ARG A 125 18.07 3.34 1.06
N THR A 126 19.07 2.61 0.55
CA THR A 126 20.46 3.12 0.51
C THR A 126 20.66 4.25 -0.50
N ASN A 127 19.69 4.50 -1.38
CA ASN A 127 19.79 5.49 -2.46
C ASN A 127 18.92 6.74 -2.22
N VAL A 128 18.22 6.82 -1.09
CA VAL A 128 17.45 8.00 -0.68
C VAL A 128 18.09 8.65 0.53
N ASP A 129 17.77 9.92 0.78
CA ASP A 129 18.25 10.61 1.97
C ASP A 129 17.83 9.82 3.24
N PRO A 130 18.78 9.46 4.13
CA PRO A 130 18.50 8.69 5.35
C PRO A 130 17.49 9.34 6.29
N THR A 131 17.26 10.64 6.14
CA THR A 131 16.34 11.42 6.97
C THR A 131 14.90 11.43 6.46
N THR A 132 14.64 10.81 5.31
CA THR A 132 13.28 10.69 4.76
C THR A 132 12.45 9.69 5.56
N ASP A 133 11.17 10.00 5.68
CA ASP A 133 10.13 9.08 6.15
C ASP A 133 9.57 8.28 4.96
N GLU A 134 8.94 7.13 5.23
CA GLU A 134 8.42 6.25 4.19
C GLU A 134 6.97 5.85 4.43
N ILE A 135 6.18 5.85 3.36
CA ILE A 135 4.82 5.35 3.34
C ILE A 135 4.70 4.32 2.22
N MET A 136 4.19 3.14 2.54
CA MET A 136 4.19 1.99 1.64
C MET A 136 2.78 1.56 1.29
N PHE A 137 2.56 1.15 0.04
CA PHE A 137 1.30 0.62 -0.48
C PHE A 137 1.56 -0.75 -1.09
N GLY A 138 0.73 -1.73 -0.73
CA GLY A 138 0.84 -3.11 -1.19
C GLY A 138 -0.49 -3.85 -1.13
N ASP A 139 -0.46 -5.16 -1.37
CA ASP A 139 -1.65 -6.01 -1.41
C ASP A 139 -1.55 -7.23 -0.47
N ASP A 140 -2.68 -7.91 -0.28
CA ASP A 140 -2.80 -9.06 0.62
C ASP A 140 -2.48 -10.42 -0.03
N ALA A 141 -2.20 -10.46 -1.33
CA ALA A 141 -1.92 -11.69 -2.07
C ALA A 141 -0.41 -12.02 -2.18
N GLU A 142 0.47 -11.01 -2.13
CA GLU A 142 1.92 -11.19 -2.28
C GLU A 142 2.72 -11.23 -0.96
N GLY A 143 2.05 -11.05 0.18
CA GLY A 143 2.69 -11.02 1.50
C GLY A 143 3.33 -9.67 1.83
N ASP A 144 2.85 -8.58 1.22
CA ASP A 144 3.43 -7.25 1.37
C ASP A 144 3.41 -6.75 2.81
N ALA A 145 2.36 -7.07 3.58
CA ALA A 145 2.31 -6.74 5.01
C ALA A 145 3.52 -7.29 5.76
N PHE A 146 3.89 -8.55 5.49
CA PHE A 146 5.06 -9.18 6.08
C PHE A 146 6.37 -8.56 5.59
N ILE A 147 6.54 -8.42 4.27
CA ILE A 147 7.77 -7.91 3.67
C ILE A 147 8.04 -6.47 4.10
N TYR A 148 7.02 -5.62 4.10
CA TYR A 148 7.13 -4.20 4.45
C TYR A 148 7.34 -4.00 5.94
N SER A 149 6.71 -4.81 6.79
CA SER A 149 6.98 -4.77 8.24
C SER A 149 8.41 -5.22 8.55
N LEU A 150 8.86 -6.33 7.96
CA LEU A 150 10.23 -6.83 8.12
C LEU A 150 11.26 -5.79 7.65
N TYR A 151 11.02 -5.17 6.49
CA TYR A 151 11.84 -4.08 5.99
C TYR A 151 11.86 -2.88 6.96
N ALA A 152 10.70 -2.47 7.48
CA ALA A 152 10.59 -1.37 8.42
C ALA A 152 11.39 -1.63 9.70
N ASP A 153 11.34 -2.83 10.25
CA ASP A 153 12.06 -3.19 11.47
C ASP A 153 13.55 -3.47 11.24
N ILE A 154 13.96 -3.89 10.04
CA ILE A 154 15.37 -3.85 9.62
C ILE A 154 15.86 -2.40 9.60
N ALA A 155 15.14 -1.49 8.94
CA ALA A 155 15.51 -0.07 8.89
C ALA A 155 15.55 0.55 10.29
N ALA A 156 14.62 0.20 11.18
CA ALA A 156 14.59 0.67 12.56
C ALA A 156 15.68 0.05 13.46
N GLY A 157 16.39 -0.98 13.00
CA GLY A 157 17.40 -1.68 13.81
C GLY A 157 16.82 -2.68 14.82
N ARG A 158 15.53 -3.04 14.69
CA ARG A 158 14.84 -4.02 15.56
C ARG A 158 15.04 -5.48 15.11
N VAL A 159 15.52 -5.71 13.88
CA VAL A 159 15.83 -7.05 13.35
C VAL A 159 17.34 -7.25 13.26
N SER A 160 17.85 -8.26 13.98
CA SER A 160 19.26 -8.66 13.93
C SER A 160 19.60 -9.40 12.64
N GLN A 161 20.91 -9.57 12.36
CA GLN A 161 21.34 -10.33 11.18
C GLN A 161 20.96 -11.81 11.30
N GLU A 162 21.05 -12.38 12.50
CA GLU A 162 20.70 -13.77 12.81
C GLU A 162 19.21 -14.00 12.57
N LEU A 163 18.35 -13.11 13.07
CA LEU A 163 16.92 -13.19 12.82
C LEU A 163 16.58 -13.05 11.34
N LEU A 164 17.23 -12.13 10.62
CA LEU A 164 17.05 -11.98 9.18
C LEU A 164 17.44 -13.25 8.41
N MET A 165 18.54 -13.91 8.80
CA MET A 165 18.94 -15.19 8.22
C MET A 165 17.89 -16.28 8.47
N GLN A 166 17.42 -16.43 9.72
CA GLN A 166 16.39 -17.41 10.08
C GLN A 166 15.09 -17.17 9.30
N VAL A 167 14.67 -15.91 9.15
CA VAL A 167 13.49 -15.55 8.36
C VAL A 167 13.70 -15.87 6.88
N ALA A 168 14.87 -15.55 6.32
CA ALA A 168 15.17 -15.85 4.92
C ALA A 168 15.19 -17.37 4.65
N GLU A 169 15.75 -18.17 5.57
CA GLU A 169 15.72 -19.63 5.53
C GLU A 169 14.30 -20.19 5.61
N ALA A 170 13.48 -19.67 6.53
CA ALA A 170 12.08 -20.05 6.68
C ALA A 170 11.25 -19.68 5.43
N ALA A 171 11.58 -18.56 4.77
CA ALA A 171 11.04 -18.15 3.49
C ALA A 171 11.59 -18.95 2.29
N HIS A 172 12.50 -19.90 2.55
CA HIS A 172 13.20 -20.72 1.57
C HIS A 172 14.03 -19.93 0.55
N VAL A 173 14.49 -18.72 0.89
CA VAL A 173 15.43 -17.97 0.04
C VAL A 173 16.62 -18.85 -0.34
N TYR A 174 17.19 -18.70 -1.55
CA TYR A 174 18.33 -19.52 -1.94
C TYR A 174 19.50 -19.26 -0.98
N PRO A 175 20.21 -20.30 -0.50
CA PRO A 175 21.35 -20.13 0.40
C PRO A 175 22.39 -19.13 -0.14
N ASP A 176 22.61 -19.10 -1.45
CA ASP A 176 23.54 -18.17 -2.10
C ASP A 176 23.06 -16.70 -2.07
N ASP A 177 21.75 -16.46 -1.98
CA ASP A 177 21.15 -15.12 -1.96
C ASP A 177 21.11 -14.52 -0.55
N ILE A 178 21.05 -15.37 0.50
CA ILE A 178 20.95 -14.92 1.90
C ILE A 178 22.12 -13.99 2.29
N PRO A 179 23.40 -14.31 2.02
CA PRO A 179 24.52 -13.42 2.34
C PRO A 179 24.40 -12.06 1.67
N GLN A 180 23.84 -11.98 0.46
CA GLN A 180 23.62 -10.73 -0.22
C GLN A 180 22.55 -9.89 0.49
N ILE A 181 21.41 -10.48 0.87
CA ILE A 181 20.34 -9.77 1.59
C ILE A 181 20.88 -9.20 2.90
N VAL A 182 21.58 -10.02 3.69
CA VAL A 182 22.16 -9.60 4.97
C VAL A 182 23.19 -8.47 4.78
N ARG A 183 24.04 -8.57 3.77
CA ARG A 183 25.04 -7.53 3.45
C ARG A 183 24.40 -6.20 3.07
N ILE A 184 23.30 -6.22 2.32
CA ILE A 184 22.58 -4.99 1.94
C ILE A 184 21.87 -4.43 3.18
N ALA A 185 21.19 -5.27 3.96
CA ALA A 185 20.53 -4.86 5.20
C ALA A 185 21.50 -4.19 6.19
N ALA A 186 22.74 -4.69 6.29
CA ALA A 186 23.77 -4.08 7.13
C ALA A 186 24.18 -2.67 6.70
N ARG A 187 23.96 -2.30 5.43
CA ARG A 187 24.27 -0.96 4.88
C ARG A 187 23.10 0.01 4.98
N VAL A 188 21.90 -0.46 5.33
CA VAL A 188 20.72 0.40 5.45
C VAL A 188 20.92 1.35 6.64
N PRO A 189 20.77 2.68 6.44
CA PRO A 189 20.81 3.63 7.54
C PRO A 189 19.77 3.30 8.60
N ARG A 190 20.18 3.27 9.87
CA ARG A 190 19.30 2.90 10.98
C ARG A 190 18.42 4.08 11.38
N ARG A 191 17.12 3.97 11.10
CA ARG A 191 16.07 4.92 11.50
C ARG A 191 14.71 4.22 11.40
N ASP A 192 13.83 4.46 12.36
CA ASP A 192 12.41 4.10 12.24
C ASP A 192 11.72 5.07 11.27
N ALA A 193 11.90 4.82 9.98
CA ALA A 193 11.47 5.71 8.89
C ALA A 193 10.07 5.39 8.36
N VAL A 194 9.62 4.13 8.46
CA VAL A 194 8.34 3.71 7.89
C VAL A 194 7.20 4.13 8.81
N ARG A 195 6.35 5.06 8.33
CA ARG A 195 5.23 5.64 9.07
C ARG A 195 3.95 4.83 8.92
N ARG A 196 3.63 4.43 7.69
CA ARG A 196 2.44 3.65 7.37
C ARG A 196 2.70 2.62 6.27
N ILE A 197 1.99 1.52 6.37
CA ILE A 197 1.92 0.44 5.39
C ILE A 197 0.45 0.20 5.07
N PHE A 198 0.00 0.57 3.88
CA PHE A 198 -1.37 0.36 3.42
C PHE A 198 -1.45 -0.93 2.62
N ILE A 199 -2.34 -1.84 3.03
CA ILE A 199 -2.52 -3.14 2.38
C ILE A 199 -3.92 -3.22 1.77
N HIS A 200 -3.99 -3.18 0.45
CA HIS A 200 -5.23 -3.31 -0.28
C HIS A 200 -5.77 -4.73 -0.14
N LEU A 201 -7.04 -4.85 0.24
CA LEU A 201 -7.75 -6.11 0.41
C LEU A 201 -8.63 -6.40 -0.81
N GLU A 202 -8.43 -7.55 -1.45
CA GLU A 202 -9.44 -8.07 -2.37
C GLU A 202 -10.74 -8.43 -1.61
N ARG A 203 -11.89 -8.33 -2.29
CA ARG A 203 -13.27 -8.23 -1.73
C ARG A 203 -13.77 -9.37 -0.82
N VAL A 204 -12.92 -10.30 -0.39
CA VAL A 204 -13.27 -11.43 0.50
C VAL A 204 -12.22 -11.65 1.61
N SER A 205 -11.26 -10.74 1.72
CA SER A 205 -10.17 -10.83 2.68
C SER A 205 -10.54 -10.18 4.00
N SER A 206 -10.15 -10.83 5.10
CA SER A 206 -10.46 -10.37 6.45
C SER A 206 -9.35 -9.46 6.97
N THR A 207 -9.76 -8.38 7.63
CA THR A 207 -8.87 -7.46 8.36
C THR A 207 -8.28 -8.07 9.63
N VAL A 208 -8.95 -9.07 10.26
CA VAL A 208 -8.59 -9.62 11.58
C VAL A 208 -7.14 -10.14 11.63
N GLY A 209 -6.66 -10.73 10.54
CA GLY A 209 -5.29 -11.25 10.51
C GLY A 209 -4.22 -10.15 10.62
N PHE A 210 -4.53 -8.90 10.29
CA PHE A 210 -3.51 -7.85 10.24
C PHE A 210 -3.17 -7.24 11.60
N ASN A 211 -3.93 -7.56 12.65
CA ASN A 211 -3.70 -7.06 14.01
C ASN A 211 -2.30 -7.42 14.55
N ASP A 212 -1.74 -8.55 14.14
CA ASP A 212 -0.39 -9.01 14.52
C ASP A 212 0.72 -8.04 14.06
N PHE A 213 0.47 -7.23 13.02
CA PHE A 213 1.42 -6.25 12.48
C PHE A 213 1.34 -4.86 13.15
N GLY A 214 0.38 -4.64 14.05
CA GLY A 214 0.14 -3.32 14.66
C GLY A 214 -0.49 -2.30 13.70
N HIS A 215 -0.73 -1.08 14.19
CA HIS A 215 -1.42 0.01 13.49
C HIS A 215 -0.54 0.70 12.45
N ARG A 216 0.77 0.39 12.39
CA ARG A 216 1.61 0.73 11.24
C ARG A 216 1.04 0.13 9.95
N VAL A 217 0.46 -1.07 10.03
CA VAL A 217 -0.22 -1.72 8.90
C VAL A 217 -1.71 -1.37 8.94
N CYS A 218 -2.19 -0.70 7.90
CA CYS A 218 -3.59 -0.35 7.69
C CYS A 218 -4.15 -1.13 6.48
N PRO A 219 -4.85 -2.26 6.69
CA PRO A 219 -5.54 -2.93 5.61
C PRO A 219 -6.78 -2.11 5.19
N PHE A 220 -7.05 -2.03 3.89
CA PHE A 220 -8.11 -1.18 3.34
C PHE A 220 -8.84 -1.82 2.15
N TYR A 221 -10.12 -1.46 1.97
CA TYR A 221 -10.99 -1.98 0.91
C TYR A 221 -11.18 -1.02 -0.26
N ASN A 222 -10.94 0.27 -0.05
CA ASN A 222 -11.00 1.28 -1.09
C ASN A 222 -10.09 2.46 -0.76
N TYR A 223 -9.72 3.23 -1.79
CA TYR A 223 -8.72 4.28 -1.70
C TYR A 223 -9.14 5.54 -0.92
N PHE A 224 -10.40 5.64 -0.49
CA PHE A 224 -10.80 6.69 0.46
C PHE A 224 -10.22 6.45 1.85
N GLN A 225 -10.10 5.19 2.26
CA GLN A 225 -9.57 4.81 3.56
C GLN A 225 -8.11 5.26 3.77
N PRO A 226 -7.13 4.91 2.91
CA PRO A 226 -5.78 5.42 3.06
C PRO A 226 -5.73 6.95 2.93
N ALA A 227 -6.61 7.58 2.13
CA ALA A 227 -6.67 9.04 2.05
C ALA A 227 -7.02 9.68 3.42
N LEU A 228 -7.99 9.12 4.15
CA LEU A 228 -8.34 9.57 5.50
C LEU A 228 -7.19 9.39 6.49
N VAL A 229 -6.50 8.25 6.48
CA VAL A 229 -5.36 8.00 7.37
C VAL A 229 -4.19 8.95 7.05
N LEU A 230 -3.92 9.19 5.76
CA LEU A 230 -2.91 10.17 5.35
C LEU A 230 -3.28 11.60 5.76
N LEU A 231 -4.57 11.94 5.75
CA LEU A 231 -5.04 13.21 6.29
C LEU A 231 -4.87 13.29 7.80
N ASP A 232 -5.11 12.21 8.55
CA ASP A 232 -4.88 12.15 10.00
C ASP A 232 -3.38 12.33 10.34
N ASP A 233 -2.51 11.61 9.61
CA ASP A 233 -1.05 11.67 9.78
C ASP A 233 -0.45 13.01 9.30
N GLY A 234 -1.21 13.82 8.54
CA GLY A 234 -0.78 15.09 7.98
C GLY A 234 -0.02 14.96 6.66
N ALA A 235 0.05 13.78 6.07
CA ALA A 235 0.69 13.51 4.78
C ALA A 235 -0.13 13.98 3.56
N LEU A 236 -1.44 14.20 3.73
CA LEU A 236 -2.34 14.79 2.75
C LEU A 236 -3.22 15.89 3.35
N ASP A 237 -3.74 16.78 2.50
CA ASP A 237 -4.70 17.82 2.88
C ASP A 237 -6.15 17.37 2.67
N ALA A 238 -7.07 18.06 3.36
CA ALA A 238 -8.50 17.79 3.26
C ALA A 238 -9.02 17.90 1.81
N SER A 239 -8.56 18.91 1.04
CA SER A 239 -8.96 19.05 -0.36
C SER A 239 -8.55 17.85 -1.23
N ALA A 240 -7.39 17.24 -0.97
CA ALA A 240 -6.94 16.04 -1.65
C ALA A 240 -7.85 14.84 -1.33
N VAL A 241 -8.17 14.64 -0.04
CA VAL A 241 -9.09 13.58 0.39
C VAL A 241 -10.49 13.75 -0.22
N LEU A 242 -11.00 14.98 -0.24
CA LEU A 242 -12.30 15.29 -0.85
C LEU A 242 -12.30 15.00 -2.36
N ARG A 243 -11.19 15.25 -3.09
CA ARG A 243 -11.05 14.89 -4.51
C ARG A 243 -11.04 13.37 -4.71
N VAL A 244 -10.38 12.61 -3.85
CA VAL A 244 -10.43 11.13 -3.89
C VAL A 244 -11.85 10.63 -3.63
N GLY A 245 -12.57 11.20 -2.65
CA GLY A 245 -13.97 10.87 -2.38
C GLY A 245 -14.89 11.21 -3.56
N ALA A 246 -14.72 12.38 -4.17
CA ALA A 246 -15.48 12.81 -5.34
C ALA A 246 -15.28 11.88 -6.53
N ASP A 247 -14.04 11.46 -6.81
CA ASP A 247 -13.70 10.53 -7.89
C ASP A 247 -14.42 9.18 -7.71
N LEU A 248 -14.46 8.66 -6.48
CA LEU A 248 -15.19 7.42 -6.18
C LEU A 248 -16.70 7.54 -6.42
N VAL A 249 -17.32 8.65 -6.02
CA VAL A 249 -18.77 8.86 -6.18
C VAL A 249 -19.12 9.12 -7.65
N VAL A 250 -18.36 9.96 -8.34
CA VAL A 250 -18.70 10.44 -9.69
C VAL A 250 -18.20 9.50 -10.78
N ALA A 251 -16.89 9.21 -10.80
CA ALA A 251 -16.29 8.42 -11.87
C ALA A 251 -16.53 6.91 -11.70
N HIS A 252 -16.77 6.48 -10.46
CA HIS A 252 -16.93 5.06 -10.15
C HIS A 252 -18.30 4.70 -9.58
N THR A 253 -19.23 5.65 -9.54
CA THR A 253 -20.64 5.44 -9.15
C THR A 253 -20.80 4.76 -7.79
N PHE A 254 -19.88 5.01 -6.86
CA PHE A 254 -20.03 4.52 -5.50
C PHE A 254 -21.23 5.19 -4.85
N ASN A 255 -22.05 4.40 -4.14
CA ASN A 255 -23.07 4.96 -3.25
C ASN A 255 -22.36 5.85 -2.22
N PRO A 256 -22.75 7.12 -2.03
CA PRO A 256 -22.21 8.01 -1.00
C PRO A 256 -22.08 7.39 0.39
N GLU A 257 -22.99 6.49 0.77
CA GLU A 257 -22.96 5.73 2.02
C GLU A 257 -21.68 4.90 2.18
N VAL A 258 -21.05 4.48 1.08
CA VAL A 258 -19.78 3.74 1.10
C VAL A 258 -18.64 4.60 1.67
N LEU A 259 -18.64 5.91 1.44
CA LEU A 259 -17.63 6.80 2.03
C LEU A 259 -17.81 6.89 3.55
N GLY A 260 -19.06 6.99 4.02
CA GLY A 260 -19.39 6.99 5.44
C GLY A 260 -19.03 5.66 6.10
N ALA A 261 -19.35 4.53 5.46
CA ALA A 261 -18.96 3.20 5.92
C ALA A 261 -17.44 3.00 5.95
N SER A 262 -16.71 3.60 5.00
CA SER A 262 -15.24 3.54 4.95
C SER A 262 -14.60 4.29 6.12
N PHE A 263 -15.13 5.47 6.47
CA PHE A 263 -14.74 6.23 7.64
C PHE A 263 -15.06 5.46 8.93
N ASP A 264 -16.29 4.97 9.07
CA ASP A 264 -16.73 4.27 10.28
C ASP A 264 -15.97 2.96 10.51
N ASP A 265 -15.63 2.22 9.44
CA ASP A 265 -14.75 1.04 9.52
C ASP A 265 -13.36 1.38 10.08
N LEU A 266 -12.71 2.44 9.58
CA LEU A 266 -11.40 2.86 10.10
C LEU A 266 -11.48 3.37 11.54
N ARG A 267 -12.55 4.10 11.88
CA ARG A 267 -12.82 4.59 13.23
C ARG A 267 -12.93 3.43 14.22
N ARG A 268 -13.76 2.42 13.91
CA ARG A 268 -13.92 1.23 14.76
C ARG A 268 -12.63 0.42 14.90
N ARG A 269 -11.80 0.42 13.86
CA ARG A 269 -10.49 -0.25 13.86
C ARG A 269 -9.36 0.58 14.48
N GLY A 270 -9.64 1.80 14.96
CA GLY A 270 -8.66 2.61 15.69
C GLY A 270 -7.59 3.28 14.82
N TYR A 271 -7.85 3.51 13.53
CA TYR A 271 -6.86 4.14 12.63
C TYR A 271 -6.97 5.67 12.53
N LEU A 272 -8.02 6.26 13.11
CA LEU A 272 -8.33 7.69 12.99
C LEU A 272 -8.37 8.35 14.36
N SER A 273 -7.95 9.61 14.41
CA SER A 273 -8.08 10.49 15.59
C SER A 273 -9.09 11.61 15.30
N LYS A 274 -9.37 12.45 16.30
CA LYS A 274 -10.19 13.66 16.10
C LYS A 274 -9.61 14.59 15.02
N ARG A 275 -8.29 14.54 14.77
CA ARG A 275 -7.61 15.39 13.79
C ARG A 275 -8.16 15.23 12.37
N VAL A 276 -8.49 14.00 11.95
CA VAL A 276 -9.04 13.79 10.60
C VAL A 276 -10.37 14.54 10.41
N VAL A 277 -11.21 14.56 11.44
CA VAL A 277 -12.51 15.25 11.41
C VAL A 277 -12.29 16.75 11.45
N ASP A 278 -11.44 17.23 12.37
CA ASP A 278 -11.14 18.66 12.48
C ASP A 278 -10.61 19.26 11.17
N ARG A 279 -9.69 18.54 10.51
CA ARG A 279 -9.11 18.99 9.23
C ARG A 279 -10.12 18.97 8.09
N ILE A 280 -10.97 17.94 8.00
CA ILE A 280 -11.95 17.86 6.91
C ILE A 280 -13.10 18.85 7.10
N SER A 281 -13.57 19.03 8.35
CA SER A 281 -14.60 20.00 8.72
C SER A 281 -14.14 21.43 8.49
N GLY A 282 -12.86 21.74 8.74
CA GLY A 282 -12.28 23.04 8.39
C GLY A 282 -12.36 23.38 6.89
N SER A 283 -12.59 22.39 6.02
CA SER A 283 -12.77 22.59 4.57
C SER A 283 -14.24 22.53 4.12
N PHE A 284 -15.22 22.44 5.03
CA PHE A 284 -16.64 22.23 4.71
C PHE A 284 -17.20 23.27 3.73
N ASP A 285 -16.85 24.54 3.90
CA ASP A 285 -17.35 25.62 3.05
C ASP A 285 -16.79 25.58 1.63
N THR A 286 -15.63 24.94 1.43
CA THR A 286 -15.03 24.76 0.10
C THR A 286 -15.73 23.68 -0.73
N ILE A 287 -16.60 22.88 -0.11
CA ILE A 287 -17.34 21.79 -0.77
C ILE A 287 -18.52 22.37 -1.57
N VAL A 288 -18.22 23.01 -2.69
CA VAL A 288 -19.23 23.68 -3.54
C VAL A 288 -19.38 23.00 -4.90
N PRO A 289 -20.55 23.14 -5.56
CA PRO A 289 -20.75 22.58 -6.90
C PRO A 289 -19.73 23.04 -7.94
N ALA A 290 -19.18 24.26 -7.81
CA ALA A 290 -18.15 24.76 -8.73
C ALA A 290 -16.86 23.92 -8.71
N THR A 291 -16.53 23.30 -7.57
CA THR A 291 -15.31 22.50 -7.39
C THR A 291 -15.59 21.00 -7.54
N PHE A 292 -16.68 20.52 -6.93
CA PHE A 292 -16.97 19.09 -6.80
C PHE A 292 -18.20 18.63 -7.60
N GLY A 293 -18.88 19.52 -8.32
CA GLY A 293 -20.05 19.21 -9.11
C GLY A 293 -21.11 18.45 -8.30
N GLN A 294 -21.55 17.31 -8.85
CA GLN A 294 -22.56 16.44 -8.25
C GLN A 294 -22.07 15.75 -6.96
N ALA A 295 -20.76 15.70 -6.69
CA ALA A 295 -20.23 15.13 -5.45
C ALA A 295 -20.39 16.07 -4.24
N SER A 296 -20.69 17.35 -4.44
CA SER A 296 -20.74 18.35 -3.36
C SER A 296 -21.74 17.99 -2.25
N GLY A 297 -22.97 17.58 -2.61
CA GLY A 297 -23.99 17.12 -1.66
C GLY A 297 -23.55 15.88 -0.86
N PRO A 298 -23.18 14.77 -1.53
CA PRO A 298 -22.60 13.58 -0.89
C PRO A 298 -21.44 13.86 0.06
N LEU A 299 -20.49 14.72 -0.34
CA LEU A 299 -19.33 15.05 0.48
C LEU A 299 -19.70 15.88 1.71
N ARG A 300 -20.64 16.84 1.59
CA ARG A 300 -21.14 17.58 2.75
C ARG A 300 -21.87 16.68 3.74
N ALA A 301 -22.68 15.74 3.24
CA ALA A 301 -23.35 14.77 4.10
C ALA A 301 -22.33 13.90 4.86
N LEU A 302 -21.29 13.44 4.17
CA LEU A 302 -20.19 12.69 4.79
C LEU A 302 -19.50 13.49 5.91
N VAL A 303 -19.13 14.76 5.66
CA VAL A 303 -18.45 15.58 6.68
C VAL A 303 -19.32 15.75 7.93
N ARG A 304 -20.63 15.95 7.77
CA ARG A 304 -21.55 16.01 8.92
C ARG A 304 -21.59 14.71 9.71
N THR A 305 -21.65 13.56 9.03
CA THR A 305 -21.55 12.25 9.70
C THR A 305 -20.22 12.09 10.45
N MET A 306 -19.12 12.61 9.90
CA MET A 306 -17.82 12.59 10.58
C MET A 306 -17.82 13.50 11.82
N GLU A 307 -18.43 14.68 11.75
CA GLU A 307 -18.59 15.61 12.89
C GLU A 307 -19.39 15.00 14.03
N GLU A 308 -20.50 14.33 13.71
CA GLU A 308 -21.33 13.62 14.69
C GLU A 308 -20.56 12.52 15.41
N ALA A 309 -19.68 11.79 14.70
CA ALA A 309 -18.85 10.74 15.25
C ALA A 309 -17.57 11.24 15.95
N ARG A 310 -17.24 12.53 15.85
CA ARG A 310 -16.01 13.11 16.42
C ARG A 310 -15.81 12.82 17.92
N PRO A 311 -16.83 12.91 18.79
CA PRO A 311 -16.64 12.66 20.22
C PRO A 311 -16.19 11.23 20.55
N GLU A 312 -16.43 10.28 19.65
CA GLU A 312 -16.06 8.86 19.82
C GLU A 312 -14.63 8.55 19.36
N LEU A 313 -13.95 9.49 18.70
CA LEU A 313 -12.57 9.34 18.26
C LEU A 313 -11.58 9.70 19.38
N PRO A 314 -10.41 9.04 19.44
CA PRO A 314 -9.35 9.43 20.35
C PRO A 314 -8.68 10.74 19.90
N GLU A 315 -8.02 11.45 20.82
CA GLU A 315 -7.22 12.65 20.47
C GLU A 315 -6.05 12.32 19.53
N GLU A 316 -5.45 11.14 19.73
CA GLU A 316 -4.33 10.65 18.95
C GLU A 316 -4.45 9.13 18.74
N VAL A 317 -3.83 8.62 17.68
CA VAL A 317 -3.70 7.19 17.40
C VAL A 317 -2.25 6.78 17.62
N GLU A 318 -2.03 5.76 18.44
CA GLU A 318 -0.71 5.15 18.59
C GLU A 318 -0.39 4.28 17.36
N VAL A 319 0.65 4.65 16.62
CA VAL A 319 1.13 3.86 15.47
C VAL A 319 2.22 2.88 15.93
N ASP A 320 1.78 1.77 16.50
CA ASP A 320 2.64 0.68 16.94
C ASP A 320 3.11 -0.22 15.77
N GLY A 321 4.28 -0.82 15.96
CA GLY A 321 4.89 -1.74 14.99
C GLY A 321 4.39 -3.18 15.17
N THR A 322 5.14 -4.11 14.57
CA THR A 322 4.82 -5.55 14.66
C THR A 322 4.85 -6.03 16.11
N LYS A 323 3.80 -6.75 16.52
CA LYS A 323 3.60 -7.23 17.90
C LYS A 323 4.09 -8.65 18.13
N GLU A 324 4.22 -9.41 17.05
CA GLU A 324 4.49 -10.84 17.07
C GLU A 324 5.90 -11.16 16.56
N ASP A 325 6.41 -12.34 16.94
CA ASP A 325 7.67 -12.84 16.40
C ASP A 325 7.60 -13.07 14.87
N TYR A 326 8.64 -12.63 14.13
CA TYR A 326 8.65 -12.68 12.67
C TYR A 326 8.55 -14.11 12.10
N LEU A 327 9.10 -15.13 12.77
CA LEU A 327 8.97 -16.51 12.30
C LEU A 327 7.54 -17.04 12.46
N SER A 328 6.88 -16.65 13.55
CA SER A 328 5.48 -16.95 13.83
C SER A 328 4.54 -16.22 12.86
N LEU A 329 4.81 -14.93 12.66
CA LEU A 329 4.10 -14.06 11.72
C LEU A 329 4.19 -14.57 10.28
N PHE A 330 5.38 -14.99 9.85
CA PHE A 330 5.60 -15.58 8.52
C PHE A 330 4.72 -16.82 8.30
N LYS A 331 4.61 -17.71 9.29
CA LYS A 331 3.76 -18.92 9.19
C LYS A 331 2.27 -18.55 9.06
N ARG A 332 1.79 -17.60 9.87
CA ARG A 332 0.39 -17.12 9.85
C ARG A 332 0.06 -16.39 8.54
N ASP A 333 0.95 -15.50 8.09
CA ASP A 333 0.79 -14.76 6.84
C ASP A 333 0.75 -15.70 5.63
N ARG A 334 1.65 -16.71 5.60
CA ARG A 334 1.62 -17.76 4.57
C ARG A 334 0.30 -18.52 4.54
N ALA A 335 -0.29 -18.80 5.71
CA ALA A 335 -1.61 -19.44 5.77
C ALA A 335 -2.71 -18.52 5.21
N ARG A 336 -2.63 -17.21 5.48
CA ARG A 336 -3.56 -16.20 4.98
C ARG A 336 -3.47 -16.00 3.48
N ALA A 337 -2.29 -15.76 2.93
CA ALA A 337 -2.10 -15.60 1.48
C ALA A 337 -2.59 -16.84 0.71
N ARG A 338 -2.38 -18.04 1.26
CA ARG A 338 -2.95 -19.29 0.71
C ARG A 338 -4.47 -19.36 0.79
N ALA A 339 -5.08 -18.87 1.87
CA ALA A 339 -6.53 -18.80 2.01
C ALA A 339 -7.15 -17.79 1.03
N ALA A 340 -6.55 -16.60 0.89
CA ALA A 340 -6.97 -15.58 -0.07
C ALA A 340 -6.94 -16.11 -1.52
N LYS A 341 -5.82 -16.74 -1.92
CA LYS A 341 -5.70 -17.37 -3.25
C LYS A 341 -6.75 -18.45 -3.50
N ARG A 342 -7.04 -19.30 -2.51
CA ARG A 342 -8.09 -20.34 -2.65
C ARG A 342 -9.50 -19.75 -2.82
N ARG A 343 -9.82 -18.66 -2.12
CA ARG A 343 -11.12 -17.97 -2.26
C ARG A 343 -11.27 -17.31 -3.63
N ALA A 344 -10.21 -16.69 -4.14
CA ALA A 344 -10.19 -16.10 -5.47
C ALA A 344 -10.48 -17.16 -6.57
N VAL A 345 -9.95 -18.37 -6.43
CA VAL A 345 -10.24 -19.49 -7.35
C VAL A 345 -11.69 -19.97 -7.24
N TRP A 346 -12.21 -20.18 -6.02
CA TRP A 346 -13.59 -20.67 -5.82
C TRP A 346 -14.68 -19.72 -6.35
N THR A 347 -14.46 -18.41 -6.19
CA THR A 347 -15.40 -17.38 -6.68
C THR A 347 -15.48 -17.35 -8.22
N ARG A 348 -14.49 -17.92 -8.93
CA ARG A 348 -14.47 -18.03 -10.39
C ARG A 348 -15.13 -19.31 -10.93
N GLU A 349 -15.04 -20.40 -10.18
CA GLU A 349 -15.63 -21.70 -10.59
C GLU A 349 -17.14 -21.77 -10.32
N THR A 350 -17.68 -20.81 -9.59
CA THR A 350 -19.12 -20.68 -9.32
C THR A 350 -19.64 -19.40 -9.97
N PRO A 351 -20.04 -19.42 -11.26
CA PRO A 351 -20.68 -18.26 -11.85
C PRO A 351 -22.02 -18.05 -11.14
N ARG A 352 -22.31 -16.80 -10.74
CA ARG A 352 -23.67 -16.41 -10.35
C ARG A 352 -24.57 -16.36 -11.57
#